data_AF-A0AAD9JHC7-F1
#
_entry.id   AF-A0AAD9JHC7-F1
#
_cell.length_a   1.000
_cell.length_b   1.000
_cell.length_c   1.000
_cell.angle_alpha   90.00
_cell.angle_beta   90.00
_cell.angle_gamma   90.00
#
_symmetry.space_group_name_H-M   'P 1'
#
loop_
_entity.id
_entity.type
_entity.pdbx_description
1 polymer ?
#
loop_
_entity_poly.entity_id
_entity_poly.type
_entity_poly.pdbx_seq_one_letter_code
_entity_poly.pdbx_strand_id
1 'polypeptide(L)'
;MDTITNRTLSSNETSSNVTTINILDPNTSKLTYNIWLHGGIFLIVLGTIGNSLSLAVMMRKNLRRHTTALYLMVLAVVDTAVLYNWFVRNWTYAISGIDTRLLSVASCKIHTFCSYFFVDFESWILVLVSFERLFAVFAPHRVRNIFTKKSAIIQITATGVFLVIVNLHFFWTQDLENGVCDAIERRYMYFSRVWNWIDFVICSFAPFAVMLSSNVAIITRLVYLQKTKKQSSTNKRNNTMTLTL
;
A
#
# COMPACT_ATOMS: atom_id res chain seq x y z
N MET A 1 -10.67 65.66 26.05
CA MET A 1 -11.33 66.70 25.25
C MET A 1 -11.61 66.11 23.88
N ASP A 2 -12.34 65.00 23.82
CA ASP A 2 -13.83 64.89 23.82
C ASP A 2 -14.24 64.77 22.33
N THR A 3 -15.08 63.85 21.87
CA THR A 3 -16.29 63.31 22.49
C THR A 3 -16.70 62.01 21.79
N ILE A 4 -17.24 61.08 22.58
CA ILE A 4 -17.98 59.88 22.16
C ILE A 4 -19.37 60.29 21.64
N THR A 5 -19.88 59.70 20.56
CA THR A 5 -21.34 59.52 20.39
C THR A 5 -21.66 58.27 19.56
N ASN A 6 -22.27 57.28 20.22
CA ASN A 6 -23.00 56.16 19.61
C ASN A 6 -24.46 56.58 19.34
N ARG A 7 -25.03 56.23 18.18
CA ARG A 7 -26.44 55.77 18.05
C ARG A 7 -26.77 55.20 16.65
N THR A 8 -26.88 53.88 16.63
CA THR A 8 -27.93 53.01 16.05
C THR A 8 -28.90 53.51 14.95
N LEU A 9 -29.07 52.62 13.95
CA LEU A 9 -30.32 52.01 13.42
C LEU A 9 -30.68 52.25 11.93
N SER A 10 -30.66 51.13 11.21
CA SER A 10 -31.60 50.67 10.17
C SER A 10 -31.47 51.18 8.73
N SER A 11 -30.99 50.31 7.84
CA SER A 11 -31.80 49.82 6.71
C SER A 11 -31.26 48.50 6.16
N ASN A 12 -32.19 47.55 6.00
CA ASN A 12 -32.06 46.23 5.39
C ASN A 12 -31.43 46.25 4.00
N GLU A 13 -30.71 45.19 3.64
CA GLU A 13 -31.02 44.41 2.42
C GLU A 13 -30.37 43.02 2.46
N THR A 14 -31.11 42.09 1.86
CA THR A 14 -31.09 40.62 1.99
C THR A 14 -30.07 39.90 1.10
N SER A 15 -29.76 38.66 1.49
CA SER A 15 -29.23 37.54 0.69
C SER A 15 -27.71 37.45 0.52
N SER A 16 -27.09 36.54 1.27
CA SER A 16 -26.50 35.30 0.72
C SER A 16 -25.79 34.47 1.81
N ASN A 17 -26.25 33.23 1.95
CA ASN A 17 -25.69 32.09 2.66
C ASN A 17 -24.16 32.09 2.83
N VAL A 18 -23.65 32.61 3.95
CA VAL A 18 -22.34 32.20 4.45
C VAL A 18 -22.59 30.92 5.24
N THR A 19 -22.50 29.80 4.55
CA THR A 19 -22.45 28.48 5.16
C THR A 19 -21.28 28.49 6.14
N THR A 20 -21.64 28.43 7.41
CA THR A 20 -20.76 28.19 8.55
C THR A 20 -19.76 27.11 8.17
N ILE A 21 -18.47 27.45 8.20
CA ILE A 21 -17.36 26.52 8.13
C ILE A 21 -17.66 25.41 9.15
N ASN A 22 -17.80 24.18 8.67
CA ASN A 22 -18.07 23.00 9.48
C ASN A 22 -17.03 22.93 10.61
N ILE A 23 -17.41 23.35 11.81
CA ILE A 23 -16.67 23.09 13.03
C ILE A 23 -16.72 21.56 13.18
N LEU A 24 -15.61 20.88 12.87
CA LEU A 24 -15.47 19.49 13.26
C LEU A 24 -15.82 19.40 14.74
N ASP A 25 -16.81 18.57 15.08
CA ASP A 25 -17.23 18.38 16.45
C ASP A 25 -15.99 18.03 17.31
N PRO A 26 -15.72 18.79 18.38
CA PRO A 26 -14.55 18.59 19.22
C PRO A 26 -14.47 17.16 19.78
N ASN A 27 -15.60 16.45 19.90
CA ASN A 27 -15.60 15.04 20.28
C ASN A 27 -15.11 14.12 19.16
N THR A 28 -15.41 14.43 17.90
CA THR A 28 -14.94 13.66 16.74
C THR A 28 -13.42 13.79 16.57
N SER A 29 -12.88 15.01 16.71
CA SER A 29 -11.43 15.23 16.64
C SER A 29 -10.66 14.50 17.75
N LYS A 30 -11.19 14.51 18.99
CA LYS A 30 -10.60 13.77 20.12
C LYS A 30 -10.67 12.26 19.93
N LEU A 31 -11.78 11.73 19.42
CA LEU A 31 -11.93 10.31 19.14
C LEU A 31 -10.95 9.85 18.05
N THR A 32 -10.90 10.57 16.92
CA THR A 32 -9.95 10.29 15.83
C THR A 32 -8.52 10.34 16.33
N TYR A 33 -8.16 11.36 17.11
CA TYR A 33 -6.84 11.48 17.73
C TYR A 33 -6.47 10.27 18.61
N ASN A 34 -7.36 9.85 19.51
CA ASN A 34 -7.11 8.71 20.40
C ASN A 34 -6.98 7.39 19.63
N ILE A 35 -7.77 7.21 18.56
CA ILE A 35 -7.67 6.04 17.68
C ILE A 35 -6.31 6.00 16.99
N TRP A 36 -5.86 7.11 16.41
CA TRP A 36 -4.56 7.15 15.75
C TRP A 36 -3.39 6.96 16.71
N LEU A 37 -3.47 7.54 17.91
CA LEU A 37 -2.43 7.41 18.91
C LEU A 37 -2.29 5.96 19.40
N HIS A 38 -3.38 5.38 19.93
CA HIS A 38 -3.32 4.03 20.52
C HIS A 38 -3.30 2.94 19.46
N GLY A 39 -4.13 3.07 18.42
CA GLY A 39 -4.16 2.14 17.30
C GLY A 39 -2.84 2.16 16.52
N GLY A 40 -2.24 3.33 16.31
CA GLY A 40 -0.96 3.46 15.63
C GLY A 40 0.19 2.77 16.36
N ILE A 41 0.32 2.97 17.68
CA ILE A 41 1.36 2.29 18.48
C ILE A 41 1.16 0.78 18.44
N PHE A 42 -0.08 0.32 18.62
CA PHE A 42 -0.41 -1.10 18.57
C PHE A 42 -0.04 -1.73 17.22
N LEU A 43 -0.38 -1.06 16.12
CA LEU A 43 -0.02 -1.50 14.77
C LEU A 43 1.49 -1.48 14.55
N ILE A 44 2.22 -0.46 15.03
CA ILE A 44 3.68 -0.43 14.94
C ILE A 44 4.28 -1.65 15.63
N VAL A 45 3.89 -1.92 16.88
CA VAL A 45 4.45 -3.03 17.67
C VAL A 45 4.12 -4.39 17.03
N LEU A 46 2.86 -4.63 16.68
CA LEU A 46 2.47 -5.91 16.08
C LEU A 46 3.06 -6.09 14.68
N GLY A 47 3.03 -5.05 13.85
CA GLY A 47 3.55 -5.08 12.50
C GLY A 47 5.05 -5.33 12.48
N THR A 48 5.82 -4.66 13.34
CA THR A 48 7.27 -4.87 13.44
C THR A 48 7.63 -6.27 13.90
N ILE A 49 6.93 -6.80 14.91
CA ILE A 49 7.13 -8.18 15.38
C ILE A 49 6.78 -9.18 14.26
N GLY A 50 5.61 -9.02 13.62
CA GLY A 50 5.14 -9.90 12.56
C GLY A 50 6.06 -9.92 11.35
N ASN A 51 6.47 -8.75 10.86
CA ASN A 51 7.35 -8.63 9.71
C ASN A 51 8.77 -9.13 10.01
N SER A 52 9.29 -8.87 11.21
CA SER A 52 10.59 -9.40 11.65
C SER A 52 10.59 -10.92 11.73
N LEU A 53 9.50 -11.51 12.25
CA LEU A 53 9.34 -12.96 12.30
C LEU A 53 9.23 -13.56 10.89
N SER A 54 8.45 -12.92 10.00
CA SER A 54 8.34 -13.31 8.60
C SER A 54 9.71 -13.35 7.92
N LEU A 55 10.50 -12.28 8.09
CA LEU A 55 11.86 -12.18 7.58
C LEU A 55 12.75 -13.32 8.14
N ALA A 56 12.73 -13.52 9.46
CA ALA A 56 13.52 -14.56 10.13
C ALA A 56 13.15 -15.98 9.64
N VAL A 57 11.86 -16.25 9.40
CA VAL A 57 11.38 -17.53 8.86
C VAL A 57 11.85 -17.71 7.42
N MET A 58 11.68 -16.70 6.56
CA MET A 58 12.06 -16.78 5.14
C MET A 58 13.57 -16.89 4.93
N MET A 59 14.38 -16.39 5.88
CA MET A 59 15.85 -16.52 5.86
C MET A 59 16.35 -17.95 6.14
N ARG A 60 15.52 -18.84 6.68
CA ARG A 60 15.93 -20.24 6.96
C ARG A 60 16.38 -20.95 5.68
N LYS A 61 17.45 -21.76 5.76
CA LYS A 61 18.08 -22.45 4.61
C LYS A 61 17.09 -23.19 3.71
N ASN A 62 16.07 -23.83 4.30
CA ASN A 62 15.06 -24.61 3.58
C ASN A 62 14.10 -23.74 2.75
N LEU A 63 13.84 -22.50 3.18
CA LEU A 63 12.89 -21.59 2.52
C LEU A 63 13.59 -20.60 1.60
N ARG A 64 14.73 -20.04 2.03
CA ARG A 64 15.50 -19.04 1.26
C ARG A 64 15.93 -19.53 -0.13
N ARG A 65 15.91 -20.84 -0.40
CA ARG A 65 16.18 -21.39 -1.74
C ARG A 65 15.09 -21.06 -2.77
N HIS A 66 13.86 -20.83 -2.32
CA HIS A 66 12.72 -20.50 -3.18
C HIS A 66 12.69 -19.01 -3.52
N THR A 67 12.34 -18.69 -4.77
CA THR A 67 12.14 -17.32 -5.27
C THR A 67 11.00 -16.60 -4.55
N THR A 68 9.91 -17.30 -4.24
CA THR A 68 8.83 -16.75 -3.40
C THR A 68 9.29 -16.26 -2.04
N ALA A 69 10.28 -16.93 -1.42
CA ALA A 69 10.82 -16.46 -0.14
C ALA A 69 11.53 -15.11 -0.30
N LEU A 70 12.16 -14.83 -1.44
CA LEU A 70 12.78 -13.52 -1.71
C LEU A 70 11.74 -12.40 -1.79
N TYR A 71 10.65 -12.62 -2.52
CA TYR A 71 9.56 -11.64 -2.59
C TYR A 71 8.95 -11.37 -1.22
N LEU A 72 8.71 -12.41 -0.42
CA LEU A 72 8.17 -12.27 0.93
C LEU A 72 9.12 -11.58 1.90
N MET A 73 10.44 -11.76 1.75
CA MET A 73 11.43 -10.99 2.51
C MET A 73 11.40 -9.51 2.15
N VAL A 74 11.32 -9.18 0.85
CA VAL A 74 11.20 -7.79 0.40
C VAL A 74 9.88 -7.18 0.89
N LEU A 75 8.78 -7.91 0.77
CA LEU A 75 7.47 -7.49 1.27
C LEU A 75 7.54 -7.15 2.76
N ALA A 76 8.10 -8.03 3.60
CA ALA A 76 8.22 -7.75 5.03
C ALA A 76 9.05 -6.48 5.35
N VAL A 77 10.07 -6.18 4.55
CA VAL A 77 10.85 -4.93 4.69
C VAL A 77 10.01 -3.72 4.28
N VAL A 78 9.27 -3.82 3.18
CA VAL A 78 8.41 -2.74 2.67
C VAL A 78 7.23 -2.49 3.60
N ASP A 79 6.54 -3.52 4.08
CA ASP A 79 5.46 -3.44 5.06
C ASP A 79 5.94 -2.71 6.32
N THR A 80 7.17 -3.00 6.77
CA THR A 80 7.78 -2.31 7.90
C THR A 80 8.02 -0.83 7.55
N ALA A 81 8.54 -0.52 6.37
CA ALA A 81 8.75 0.86 5.93
C ALA A 81 7.43 1.66 5.82
N VAL A 82 6.37 1.05 5.27
CA VAL A 82 5.00 1.63 5.23
C VAL A 82 4.53 1.94 6.65
N LEU A 83 4.60 0.96 7.55
CA LEU A 83 4.17 1.09 8.93
C LEU A 83 4.84 2.29 9.62
N TYR A 84 6.17 2.38 9.55
CA TYR A 84 6.89 3.51 10.15
C TYR A 84 6.55 4.82 9.45
N ASN A 85 6.51 4.86 8.11
CA ASN A 85 6.24 6.08 7.36
C ASN A 85 4.86 6.69 7.69
N TRP A 86 3.83 5.86 7.85
CA TRP A 86 2.46 6.30 8.16
C TRP A 86 2.27 6.62 9.64
N PHE A 87 2.69 5.73 10.53
CA PHE A 87 2.34 5.86 11.94
C PHE A 87 3.31 6.72 12.74
N VAL A 88 4.60 6.81 12.36
CA VAL A 88 5.55 7.69 13.06
C VAL A 88 5.13 9.15 12.95
N ARG A 89 4.67 9.61 11.78
CA ARG A 89 4.17 10.98 11.59
C ARG A 89 3.02 11.29 12.55
N ASN A 90 2.03 10.41 12.61
CA ASN A 90 0.86 10.60 13.46
C ASN A 90 1.23 10.54 14.95
N TRP A 91 2.16 9.66 15.31
CA TRP A 91 2.61 9.51 16.69
C TRP A 91 3.47 10.70 17.17
N THR A 92 4.38 11.20 16.34
CA THR A 92 5.17 12.41 16.65
C THR A 92 4.27 13.63 16.78
N TYR A 93 3.30 13.78 15.88
CA TYR A 93 2.31 14.85 15.96
C TYR A 93 1.52 14.77 17.26
N ALA A 94 1.10 13.57 17.67
CA ALA A 94 0.31 13.40 18.86
C ALA A 94 1.09 13.67 20.17
N ILE A 95 2.35 13.25 20.27
CA ILE A 95 3.14 13.46 21.49
C ILE A 95 3.70 14.88 21.59
N SER A 96 4.24 15.41 20.48
CA SER A 96 5.03 16.64 20.50
C SER A 96 4.33 17.85 19.86
N GLY A 97 3.18 17.63 19.21
CA GLY A 97 2.54 18.65 18.37
C GLY A 97 3.28 18.93 17.06
N ILE A 98 4.39 18.23 16.79
CA ILE A 98 5.24 18.44 15.62
C ILE A 98 4.87 17.45 14.53
N ASP A 99 4.41 17.96 13.39
CA ASP A 99 4.28 17.16 12.17
C ASP A 99 5.65 17.09 11.48
N THR A 100 6.22 15.88 11.41
CA THR A 100 7.53 15.63 10.78
C THR A 100 7.55 16.03 9.31
N ARG A 101 6.40 15.98 8.62
CA ARG A 101 6.23 16.41 7.23
C ARG A 101 6.36 17.93 7.07
N LEU A 102 6.08 18.69 8.12
CA LEU A 102 6.09 20.16 8.11
C LEU A 102 7.41 20.76 8.61
N LEU A 103 8.38 19.93 9.00
CA LEU A 103 9.69 20.39 9.50
C LEU A 103 10.49 21.17 8.43
N SER A 104 10.35 20.80 7.16
CA SER A 104 11.02 21.47 6.04
C SER A 104 10.38 21.12 4.71
N VAL A 105 10.66 21.92 3.68
CA VAL A 105 10.29 21.63 2.27
C VAL A 105 10.85 20.26 1.83
N ALA A 106 12.09 19.94 2.22
CA ALA A 106 12.69 18.65 1.92
C ALA A 106 11.94 17.49 2.60
N SER A 107 11.58 17.64 3.88
CA SER A 107 10.80 16.63 4.61
C SER A 107 9.43 16.39 3.98
N CYS A 108 8.73 17.47 3.62
CA CYS A 108 7.45 17.42 2.91
C CYS A 108 7.53 16.57 1.63
N LYS A 109 8.53 16.86 0.78
CA LYS A 109 8.73 16.17 -0.50
C LYS A 109 9.13 14.70 -0.32
N ILE A 110 10.13 14.45 0.54
CA ILE A 110 10.66 13.10 0.79
C ILE A 110 9.60 12.21 1.43
N HIS A 111 8.90 12.70 2.46
CA HIS A 111 7.84 11.94 3.13
C HIS A 111 6.70 11.62 2.17
N THR A 112 6.27 12.58 1.34
CA THR A 112 5.25 12.32 0.31
C THR A 112 5.71 11.25 -0.66
N PHE A 113 6.90 11.40 -1.25
CA PHE A 113 7.45 10.42 -2.17
C PHE A 113 7.50 9.02 -1.56
N CYS A 114 8.06 8.88 -0.35
CA CYS A 114 8.15 7.60 0.34
C CYS A 114 6.77 6.98 0.61
N SER A 115 5.78 7.80 0.99
CA SER A 115 4.42 7.34 1.30
C SER A 115 3.77 6.64 0.10
N TYR A 116 3.85 7.25 -1.09
CA TYR A 116 3.31 6.67 -2.31
C TYR A 116 4.18 5.51 -2.81
N PHE A 117 5.49 5.71 -2.88
CA PHE A 117 6.41 4.69 -3.38
C PHE A 117 6.28 3.36 -2.63
N PHE A 118 6.23 3.37 -1.30
CA PHE A 118 6.17 2.12 -0.53
C PHE A 118 4.85 1.38 -0.72
N VAL A 119 3.72 2.08 -0.75
CA VAL A 119 2.38 1.47 -0.96
C VAL A 119 2.27 0.86 -2.35
N ASP A 120 2.76 1.57 -3.37
CA ASP A 120 2.78 1.07 -4.73
C ASP A 120 3.68 -0.15 -4.83
N PHE A 121 4.88 -0.04 -4.27
CA PHE A 121 5.87 -1.10 -4.36
C PHE A 121 5.39 -2.38 -3.67
N GLU A 122 4.79 -2.28 -2.48
CA GLU A 122 4.13 -3.40 -1.79
C GLU A 122 3.11 -4.11 -2.69
N SER A 123 2.20 -3.34 -3.29
CA SER A 123 1.15 -3.85 -4.18
C SER A 123 1.72 -4.57 -5.40
N TRP A 124 2.77 -4.03 -6.00
CA TRP A 124 3.43 -4.66 -7.15
C TRP A 124 4.28 -5.88 -6.78
N ILE A 125 4.85 -5.95 -5.56
CA ILE A 125 5.49 -7.18 -5.07
C ILE A 125 4.45 -8.31 -4.94
N LEU A 126 3.25 -8.03 -4.44
CA LEU A 126 2.16 -9.00 -4.36
C LEU A 126 1.72 -9.51 -5.74
N VAL A 127 1.71 -8.61 -6.74
CA VAL A 127 1.49 -8.98 -8.14
C VAL A 127 2.56 -9.96 -8.64
N LEU A 128 3.84 -9.68 -8.40
CA LEU A 128 4.95 -10.57 -8.81
C LEU A 128 4.84 -11.96 -8.16
N VAL A 129 4.51 -12.03 -6.87
CA VAL A 129 4.25 -13.31 -6.18
C VAL A 129 3.08 -14.06 -6.81
N SER A 130 2.01 -13.35 -7.17
CA SER A 130 0.82 -13.96 -7.78
C SER A 130 1.13 -14.52 -9.18
N PHE A 131 1.90 -13.78 -9.99
CA PHE A 131 2.39 -14.26 -11.27
C PHE A 131 3.26 -15.50 -11.12
N GLU A 132 4.24 -15.49 -10.22
CA GLU A 132 5.10 -16.66 -9.98
C GLU A 132 4.27 -17.90 -9.63
N ARG A 133 3.29 -17.75 -8.73
CA ARG A 133 2.39 -18.84 -8.33
C ARG A 133 1.53 -19.34 -9.48
N LEU A 134 1.03 -18.45 -10.32
CA LEU A 134 0.26 -18.81 -11.51
C LEU A 134 1.10 -19.68 -12.45
N PHE A 135 2.32 -19.26 -12.77
CA PHE A 135 3.23 -20.06 -13.59
C PHE A 135 3.58 -21.39 -12.93
N ALA A 136 3.79 -21.42 -11.60
CA ALA A 136 4.10 -22.65 -10.85
C ALA A 136 2.99 -23.71 -10.98
N VAL A 137 1.74 -23.27 -11.03
CA VAL A 137 0.56 -24.16 -11.12
C VAL A 137 0.31 -24.62 -12.55
N PHE A 138 0.43 -23.73 -13.54
CA PHE A 138 0.11 -24.05 -14.95
C PHE A 138 1.27 -24.67 -15.72
N ALA A 139 2.52 -24.34 -15.37
CA ALA A 139 3.73 -24.78 -16.05
C ALA A 139 4.84 -25.24 -15.07
N PRO A 140 4.58 -26.22 -14.18
CA PRO A 140 5.49 -26.62 -13.11
C PRO A 140 6.89 -27.02 -13.60
N HIS A 141 6.99 -27.58 -14.81
CA HIS A 141 8.26 -28.03 -15.39
C HIS A 141 9.12 -26.88 -15.94
N ARG A 142 8.53 -25.72 -16.26
CA ARG A 142 9.24 -24.54 -16.80
C ARG A 142 9.61 -23.53 -15.73
N VAL A 143 8.91 -23.53 -14.59
CA VAL A 143 9.11 -22.56 -13.50
C VAL A 143 10.52 -22.61 -12.92
N ARG A 144 11.11 -23.80 -12.77
CA ARG A 144 12.47 -23.93 -12.22
C ARG A 144 13.55 -23.26 -13.10
N ASN A 145 13.30 -23.12 -14.41
CA ASN A 145 14.22 -22.47 -15.33
C ASN A 145 13.91 -20.98 -15.51
N ILE A 146 12.64 -20.57 -15.43
CA ILE A 146 12.22 -19.17 -15.66
C ILE A 146 12.35 -18.33 -14.39
N PHE A 147 11.89 -18.86 -13.25
CA PHE A 147 11.89 -18.17 -11.96
C PHE A 147 13.13 -18.59 -11.17
N THR A 148 14.25 -17.96 -11.51
CA THR A 148 15.49 -18.05 -10.73
C THR A 148 15.60 -16.86 -9.78
N LYS A 149 16.43 -16.96 -8.74
CA LYS A 149 16.70 -15.83 -7.84
C LYS A 149 17.21 -14.59 -8.57
N LYS A 150 18.03 -14.79 -9.61
CA LYS A 150 18.54 -13.68 -10.44
C LYS A 150 17.39 -12.98 -11.17
N SER A 151 16.49 -13.75 -11.79
CA SER A 151 15.28 -13.23 -12.45
C SER A 151 14.40 -12.47 -11.45
N ALA A 152 14.19 -13.03 -10.25
CA ALA A 152 13.40 -12.37 -9.21
C ALA A 152 14.02 -11.05 -8.74
N ILE A 153 15.34 -10.99 -8.53
CA ILE A 153 16.04 -9.72 -8.19
C ILE A 153 15.84 -8.70 -9.31
N ILE A 154 16.01 -9.10 -10.58
CA ILE A 154 15.80 -8.22 -11.73
C ILE A 154 14.36 -7.69 -11.76
N GLN A 155 13.35 -8.55 -11.54
CA GLN A 155 11.94 -8.15 -11.48
C GLN A 155 11.68 -7.14 -10.36
N ILE A 156 12.14 -7.42 -9.14
CA ILE A 156 12.00 -6.53 -7.97
C ILE A 156 12.65 -5.18 -8.25
N THR A 157 13.89 -5.17 -8.73
CA THR A 157 14.63 -3.94 -9.01
C THR A 157 14.01 -3.16 -10.16
N ALA A 158 13.58 -3.81 -11.24
CA ALA A 158 12.92 -3.15 -12.36
C ALA A 158 11.60 -2.50 -11.94
N THR A 159 10.78 -3.20 -11.15
CA THR A 159 9.56 -2.65 -10.56
C THR A 159 9.85 -1.45 -9.66
N GLY A 160 10.86 -1.56 -8.79
CA GLY A 160 11.27 -0.45 -7.93
C GLY A 160 11.70 0.78 -8.73
N VAL A 161 12.55 0.61 -9.75
CA VAL A 161 12.99 1.71 -10.63
C VAL A 161 11.81 2.34 -11.37
N PHE A 162 10.91 1.52 -11.92
CA PHE A 162 9.71 2.02 -12.59
C PHE A 162 8.85 2.89 -11.64
N LEU A 163 8.60 2.42 -10.43
CA LEU A 163 7.81 3.16 -9.44
C LEU A 163 8.53 4.41 -8.93
N VAL A 164 9.86 4.40 -8.83
CA VAL A 164 10.63 5.61 -8.55
C VAL A 164 10.39 6.65 -9.65
N ILE A 165 10.44 6.26 -10.93
CA ILE A 165 10.21 7.17 -12.06
C ILE A 165 8.79 7.76 -12.02
N VAL A 166 7.78 6.91 -11.79
CA VAL A 166 6.37 7.32 -11.68
C VAL A 166 6.17 8.32 -10.53
N ASN A 167 6.75 8.04 -9.36
CA ASN A 167 6.57 8.85 -8.15
C ASN A 167 7.54 10.04 -8.07
N LEU A 168 8.53 10.15 -8.96
CA LEU A 168 9.52 11.24 -8.94
C LEU A 168 8.87 12.62 -9.04
N HIS A 169 7.68 12.69 -9.63
CA HIS A 169 6.99 13.95 -9.82
C HIS A 169 6.64 14.70 -8.53
N PHE A 170 6.52 13.99 -7.40
CA PHE A 170 6.28 14.61 -6.09
C PHE A 170 7.35 15.63 -5.69
N PHE A 171 8.60 15.50 -6.18
CA PHE A 171 9.66 16.46 -5.85
C PHE A 171 9.45 17.85 -6.45
N TRP A 172 8.67 17.96 -7.53
CA TRP A 172 8.36 19.23 -8.20
C TRP A 172 6.89 19.65 -8.13
N THR A 173 5.98 18.74 -7.75
CA THR A 173 4.55 19.05 -7.54
C THR A 173 4.21 19.41 -6.10
N GLN A 174 4.88 18.82 -5.10
CA GLN A 174 4.62 19.10 -3.68
C GLN A 174 5.45 20.28 -3.18
N ASP A 175 4.87 21.09 -2.30
CA ASP A 175 5.59 22.15 -1.59
C ASP A 175 5.02 22.38 -0.19
N LEU A 176 5.79 23.10 0.62
CA LEU A 176 5.41 23.49 1.97
C LEU A 176 5.07 24.98 1.98
N GLU A 177 3.77 25.31 1.92
CA GLU A 177 3.26 26.69 1.91
C GLU A 177 2.30 26.89 3.08
N ASN A 178 2.48 27.98 3.85
CA ASN A 178 1.63 28.33 5.00
C ASN A 178 1.47 27.20 6.05
N GLY A 179 2.51 26.39 6.26
CA GLY A 179 2.46 25.27 7.21
C GLY A 179 1.64 24.08 6.71
N VAL A 180 1.34 24.01 5.42
CA VAL A 180 0.64 22.88 4.79
C VAL A 180 1.55 22.32 3.70
N CYS A 181 1.73 20.99 3.70
CA CYS A 181 2.49 20.27 2.68
C CYS A 181 1.53 19.66 1.66
N ASP A 182 1.34 20.34 0.54
CA ASP A 182 0.38 19.98 -0.50
C ASP A 182 0.90 20.30 -1.91
N ALA A 183 0.17 19.87 -2.93
CA ALA A 183 0.49 20.13 -4.31
C ALA A 183 0.27 21.61 -4.68
N ILE A 184 1.24 22.25 -5.34
CA ILE A 184 1.12 23.63 -5.79
C ILE A 184 0.04 23.74 -6.87
N GLU A 185 -1.06 24.44 -6.55
CA GLU A 185 -2.28 24.55 -7.38
C GLU A 185 -1.98 24.94 -8.84
N ARG A 186 -1.09 25.93 -9.04
CA ARG A 186 -0.68 26.41 -10.39
C ARG A 186 0.02 25.36 -11.25
N ARG A 187 0.73 24.40 -10.65
CA ARG A 187 1.42 23.31 -11.37
C ARG A 187 0.55 22.05 -11.44
N TYR A 188 -0.41 21.92 -10.53
CA TYR A 188 -1.15 20.68 -10.29
C TYR A 188 -2.50 20.62 -11.01
N MET A 189 -3.13 21.74 -11.43
CA MET A 189 -4.48 21.69 -12.03
C MET A 189 -4.62 20.81 -13.28
N TYR A 190 -3.61 20.75 -14.16
CA TYR A 190 -3.63 19.85 -15.33
C TYR A 190 -3.16 18.43 -14.99
N PHE A 191 -2.26 18.33 -14.01
CA PHE A 191 -1.67 17.07 -13.61
C PHE A 191 -2.62 16.24 -12.73
N SER A 192 -3.40 16.87 -11.85
CA SER A 192 -4.26 16.22 -10.86
C SER A 192 -5.34 15.35 -11.49
N ARG A 193 -5.99 15.84 -12.56
CA ARG A 193 -7.05 15.10 -13.22
C ARG A 193 -6.54 13.81 -13.85
N VAL A 194 -5.35 13.86 -14.45
CA VAL A 194 -4.72 12.67 -15.06
C VAL A 194 -4.09 11.78 -14.00
N TRP A 195 -3.41 12.38 -13.01
CA TRP A 195 -2.70 11.67 -11.95
C TRP A 195 -3.62 10.82 -11.08
N ASN A 196 -4.81 11.32 -10.71
CA ASN A 196 -5.77 10.53 -9.94
C ASN A 196 -6.20 9.24 -10.68
N TRP A 197 -6.31 9.28 -12.01
CA TRP A 197 -6.58 8.08 -12.80
C TRP A 197 -5.37 7.16 -12.89
N ILE A 198 -4.16 7.73 -13.04
CA ILE A 198 -2.92 6.96 -13.04
C ILE A 198 -2.73 6.23 -11.71
N ASP A 199 -2.85 6.95 -10.59
CA ASP A 199 -2.76 6.42 -9.24
C ASP A 199 -3.82 5.34 -9.00
N PHE A 200 -5.08 5.61 -9.35
CA PHE A 200 -6.14 4.61 -9.26
C PHE A 200 -5.82 3.33 -10.06
N VAL A 201 -5.29 3.46 -11.27
CA VAL A 201 -4.98 2.31 -12.13
C VAL A 201 -3.76 1.54 -11.64
N ILE A 202 -2.65 2.22 -11.36
CA ILE A 202 -1.37 1.62 -11.00
C ILE A 202 -1.40 1.05 -9.58
N CYS A 203 -2.04 1.75 -8.65
CA CYS A 203 -1.97 1.44 -7.22
C CYS A 203 -3.10 0.50 -6.79
N SER A 204 -4.27 0.60 -7.43
CA SER A 204 -5.46 -0.17 -7.02
C SER A 204 -5.96 -1.14 -8.09
N PHE A 205 -6.36 -0.64 -9.26
CA PHE A 205 -7.12 -1.46 -10.23
C PHE A 205 -6.27 -2.57 -10.85
N ALA A 206 -5.07 -2.25 -11.35
CA ALA A 206 -4.22 -3.24 -12.00
C ALA A 206 -3.71 -4.32 -11.01
N PRO A 207 -3.19 -3.97 -9.82
CA PRO A 207 -2.82 -4.98 -8.83
C PRO A 207 -4.00 -5.88 -8.43
N PHE A 208 -5.16 -5.29 -8.18
CA PHE A 208 -6.37 -6.03 -7.81
C PHE A 208 -6.82 -6.99 -8.92
N ALA A 209 -6.91 -6.51 -10.16
CA ALA A 209 -7.34 -7.33 -11.30
C ALA A 209 -6.39 -8.52 -11.53
N VAL A 210 -5.08 -8.30 -11.43
CA VAL A 210 -4.07 -9.36 -11.58
C VAL A 210 -4.14 -10.35 -10.43
N MET A 211 -4.24 -9.88 -9.18
CA MET A 211 -4.36 -10.77 -8.02
C MET A 211 -5.64 -11.61 -8.09
N LEU A 212 -6.78 -11.00 -8.41
CA LEU A 212 -8.06 -11.70 -8.49
C LEU A 212 -8.03 -12.77 -9.59
N SER A 213 -7.62 -12.40 -10.80
CA SER A 213 -7.53 -13.35 -11.92
C SER A 213 -6.55 -14.49 -11.64
N SER A 214 -5.38 -14.18 -11.08
CA SER A 214 -4.38 -15.19 -10.72
C SER A 214 -4.89 -16.15 -9.65
N ASN A 215 -5.53 -15.63 -8.59
CA ASN A 215 -6.06 -16.47 -7.51
C ASN A 215 -7.21 -17.37 -7.97
N VAL A 216 -8.12 -16.86 -8.81
CA VAL A 216 -9.19 -17.66 -9.43
C VAL A 216 -8.60 -18.79 -10.30
N ALA A 217 -7.62 -18.47 -11.13
CA ALA A 217 -6.94 -19.46 -11.98
C ALA A 217 -6.18 -20.52 -11.17
N ILE A 218 -5.53 -20.13 -10.07
CA ILE A 218 -4.85 -21.06 -9.16
C ILE A 218 -5.86 -22.01 -8.51
N ILE A 219 -6.95 -21.49 -7.93
CA ILE A 219 -7.97 -22.29 -7.23
C ILE A 219 -8.59 -23.31 -8.20
N THR A 220 -9.03 -22.84 -9.36
CA THR A 220 -9.68 -23.70 -10.38
C THR A 220 -8.76 -24.84 -10.82
N ARG A 221 -7.49 -24.55 -11.09
CA ARG A 221 -6.51 -25.57 -11.50
C ARG A 221 -6.16 -26.52 -10.37
N LEU A 222 -6.02 -26.05 -9.13
CA LEU A 222 -5.76 -26.92 -7.98
C LEU A 222 -6.92 -27.89 -7.73
N VAL A 223 -8.17 -27.41 -7.79
CA VAL A 223 -9.37 -28.27 -7.66
C VAL A 223 -9.41 -29.32 -8.78
N TYR A 224 -9.11 -28.93 -10.02
CA TYR A 224 -9.03 -29.87 -11.14
C TYR A 224 -7.98 -30.96 -10.89
N LEU A 225 -6.75 -30.58 -10.50
CA LEU A 225 -5.67 -31.52 -10.23
C LEU A 225 -5.98 -32.46 -9.06
N GLN A 226 -6.67 -31.99 -8.02
CA GLN A 226 -7.12 -32.83 -6.90
C GLN A 226 -8.16 -33.86 -7.34
N LYS A 227 -9.13 -33.46 -8.18
CA LYS A 227 -10.14 -34.38 -8.73
C LYS A 227 -9.50 -35.47 -9.60
N THR A 228 -8.58 -35.10 -10.50
CA THR A 228 -7.86 -36.07 -11.35
C THR A 228 -7.00 -37.03 -10.52
N LYS A 229 -6.28 -36.53 -9.49
CA LYS A 229 -5.52 -37.38 -8.58
C LYS A 229 -6.42 -38.37 -7.85
N LYS A 230 -7.55 -37.93 -7.31
CA LYS A 230 -8.53 -38.80 -6.62
C LYS A 230 -9.05 -39.89 -7.57
N GLN A 231 -9.46 -39.53 -8.77
CA GLN A 231 -9.91 -40.49 -9.78
C GLN A 231 -8.83 -41.51 -10.16
N SER A 232 -7.58 -41.07 -10.38
CA SER A 232 -6.46 -41.97 -10.68
C SER A 232 -6.15 -42.94 -9.53
N SER A 233 -6.28 -42.50 -8.28
CA SER A 233 -6.07 -43.35 -7.10
C SER A 233 -7.18 -44.39 -6.91
N THR A 234 -8.44 -44.01 -7.18
CA THR A 234 -9.59 -44.93 -7.13
C THR A 234 -9.51 -45.95 -8.27
N ASN A 235 -9.18 -45.52 -9.49
CA ASN A 235 -9.08 -46.41 -10.64
C ASN A 235 -7.93 -47.42 -10.48
N LYS A 236 -6.78 -46.99 -9.93
CA LYS A 236 -5.66 -47.88 -9.61
C LYS A 236 -6.03 -48.94 -8.56
N ARG A 237 -6.80 -48.58 -7.52
CA ARG A 237 -7.26 -49.50 -6.48
C ARG A 237 -8.23 -50.56 -7.02
N ASN A 238 -9.15 -50.16 -7.92
CA ASN A 238 -10.10 -51.08 -8.55
C ASN A 238 -9.40 -52.10 -9.46
N ASN A 239 -8.43 -51.65 -10.26
CA ASN A 239 -7.65 -52.54 -11.13
C ASN A 239 -6.77 -53.53 -10.34
N THR A 240 -6.31 -53.17 -9.14
CA THR A 240 -5.55 -54.10 -8.28
C THR A 240 -6.47 -55.17 -7.66
N MET A 241 -7.72 -54.85 -7.34
CA MET A 241 -8.69 -55.84 -6.84
C MET A 241 -9.11 -56.86 -7.90
N THR A 242 -9.24 -56.47 -9.16
CA THR A 242 -9.60 -57.39 -10.27
C THR A 242 -8.48 -58.31 -10.70
N LEU A 243 -7.20 -58.00 -10.41
CA LEU A 243 -6.05 -58.85 -10.75
C LEU A 243 -5.74 -59.92 -9.68
N THR A 244 -6.40 -59.88 -8.52
CA THR A 244 -6.24 -60.83 -7.41
C THR A 244 -7.32 -61.91 -7.33
N LEU A 245 -8.23 -61.95 -8.31
CA LEU A 245 -9.27 -62.98 -8.50
C LEU A 245 -8.90 -63.83 -9.72
#